data_AF-A0AAF0VTI4-F1
#
_entry.id   AF-A0AAF0VTI4-F1
#
_cell.length_a   1.000
_cell.length_b   1.000
_cell.length_c   1.000
_cell.angle_alpha   90.00
_cell.angle_beta   90.00
_cell.angle_gamma   90.00
#
_symmetry.space_group_name_H-M   'P 1'
#
loop_
_entity.id
_entity.type
_entity.pdbx_description
1 polymer ?
#
loop_
_entity_poly.entity_id
_entity_poly.type
_entity_poly.pdbx_seq_one_letter_code
_entity_poly.pdbx_strand_id
1 'polypeptide(L)' 'MQSGPLVEVVEVTNPDAHLKWAVAFGGPKVRALQLVWADGRGRWPWAAAFSDGRGRQPVLGVRAQNA' A
#
# COMPACT_ATOMS: atom_id res chain seq x y z
N MET A 1 12.43 3.73 -22.89
CA MET A 1 12.16 2.89 -21.72
C MET A 1 10.80 3.30 -21.18
N GLN A 2 9.85 2.37 -21.00
CA GLN A 2 8.63 2.69 -20.25
C GLN A 2 9.06 2.86 -18.80
N SER A 3 8.77 4.02 -18.20
CA SER A 3 8.90 4.21 -16.76
C SER A 3 8.08 3.13 -16.05
N GLY A 4 8.64 2.51 -15.01
CA GLY A 4 7.90 1.55 -14.18
C GLY A 4 6.64 2.17 -13.56
N PRO A 5 5.77 1.35 -12.91
CA PRO A 5 4.55 1.86 -12.31
C PRO A 5 4.87 2.93 -11.26
N LEU A 6 4.06 4.00 -11.22
CA LEU A 6 4.14 4.99 -10.16
C LEU A 6 3.74 4.33 -8.84
N VAL A 7 4.55 4.55 -7.79
CA VAL A 7 4.34 4.00 -6.45
C VAL A 7 4.24 5.12 -5.40
N GLU A 8 3.31 4.98 -4.46
CA GLU A 8 3.24 5.74 -3.21
C GLU A 8 3.57 4.78 -2.05
N VAL A 9 4.06 5.31 -0.92
CA VAL A 9 4.31 4.53 0.30
C VAL A 9 3.26 4.91 1.34
N VAL A 10 2.62 3.89 1.93
CA VAL A 10 1.62 4.05 2.98
C VAL A 10 2.09 3.32 4.22
N GLU A 11 2.00 3.96 5.38
CA GLU A 11 2.21 3.28 6.65
C GLU A 11 1.01 2.40 6.98
N VAL A 12 1.27 1.14 7.31
CA VAL A 12 0.25 0.15 7.65
C VAL A 12 -0.31 0.48 9.04
N THR A 13 -1.61 0.68 9.15
CA THR A 13 -2.26 1.12 10.40
C THR A 13 -2.19 0.06 11.50
N ASN A 14 -2.35 -1.22 11.16
CA ASN A 14 -2.31 -2.34 12.11
C ASN A 14 -1.32 -3.42 11.63
N PRO A 15 0.00 -3.25 11.88
CA PRO A 15 1.01 -4.22 11.42
C PRO A 15 0.81 -5.63 11.99
N ASP A 16 0.33 -5.76 13.22
CA ASP A 16 0.03 -7.02 13.91
C ASP A 16 -1.06 -7.86 13.23
N ALA A 17 -2.03 -7.22 12.58
CA ALA A 17 -3.08 -7.91 11.82
C ALA A 17 -2.54 -8.59 10.54
N HIS A 18 -1.45 -8.07 9.98
CA HIS A 18 -0.95 -8.46 8.65
C HIS A 18 0.46 -9.09 8.66
N LEU A 19 1.27 -8.81 9.68
CA LEU A 19 2.69 -9.17 9.77
C LEU A 19 3.02 -9.87 11.09
N LYS A 20 2.24 -10.91 11.42
CA LYS A 20 2.33 -11.66 12.69
C LYS A 20 3.76 -12.04 13.07
N TRP A 21 4.54 -12.53 12.12
CA TRP A 21 5.95 -12.92 12.37
C TRP A 21 6.86 -11.72 12.61
N ALA A 22 6.70 -10.64 11.83
CA ALA A 22 7.50 -9.44 12.04
C ALA A 22 7.26 -8.87 13.44
N VAL A 23 6.00 -8.84 13.90
CA VAL A 23 5.67 -8.40 15.26
C VAL A 23 6.14 -9.39 16.33
N ALA A 24 6.04 -10.70 16.09
CA ALA A 24 6.51 -11.71 17.05
C ALA A 24 8.01 -11.62 17.34
N PHE A 25 8.82 -11.31 16.31
CA PHE A 25 10.28 -11.24 16.45
C PHE A 25 10.81 -9.81 16.68
N GLY A 26 10.17 -8.81 16.08
CA GLY A 26 10.57 -7.39 16.17
C GLY A 26 9.85 -6.60 17.26
N GLY A 27 8.88 -7.22 17.94
CA GLY A 27 8.08 -6.60 18.99
C GLY A 27 6.95 -5.70 18.45
N PRO A 28 6.14 -5.13 19.36
CA PRO A 28 4.93 -4.37 19.00
C PRO A 28 5.22 -3.02 18.34
N LYS A 29 6.48 -2.56 18.31
CA LYS A 29 6.89 -1.28 17.74
C LYS A 29 7.36 -1.37 16.28
N VAL A 30 7.15 -2.52 15.63
CA VAL A 30 7.48 -2.66 14.21
C VAL A 30 6.67 -1.66 13.40
N ARG A 31 7.38 -0.80 12.67
CA ARG A 31 6.79 0.08 11.67
C ARG A 31 6.73 -0.67 10.34
N ALA A 32 5.54 -0.73 9.75
CA ALA A 32 5.32 -1.43 8.49
C ALA A 32 4.91 -0.46 7.39
N LEU A 33 5.51 -0.62 6.21
CA LEU A 33 5.27 0.21 5.04
C LEU A 33 4.76 -0.66 3.90
N GLN A 34 3.71 -0.19 3.25
CA GLN A 34 3.14 -0.80 2.06
C GLN A 34 3.46 0.07 0.84
N LEU A 35 4.00 -0.56 -0.21
CA LEU A 35 4.03 0.05 -1.54
C LEU A 35 2.65 -0.08 -2.18
N VAL A 36 2.10 1.05 -2.63
CA VAL A 36 0.84 1.09 -3.36
C VAL A 36 1.11 1.60 -4.77
N TRP A 37 0.51 0.99 -5.80
CA TRP A 37 0.76 1.36 -7.19
C TRP A 37 -0.49 1.79 -7.95
N ALA A 38 -0.30 2.61 -8.97
CA ALA A 38 -1.33 2.91 -9.97
C ALA A 38 -1.54 1.73 -10.93
N ASP A 39 -2.78 1.53 -11.39
CA ASP A 39 -3.09 0.49 -12.40
C ASP A 39 -2.44 0.79 -13.77
N GLY A 40 -2.62 -0.11 -14.74
CA GLY A 40 -2.04 0.03 -16.09
C GLY A 40 -2.53 1.27 -16.86
N ARG A 41 -3.54 1.98 -16.34
CA ARG A 41 -4.09 3.21 -16.90
C ARG A 41 -3.80 4.43 -16.01
N GLY A 42 -2.91 4.31 -15.02
CA GLY A 42 -2.48 5.39 -14.15
C GLY A 42 -3.47 5.77 -13.05
N ARG A 43 -4.49 4.96 -12.76
CA ARG A 43 -5.44 5.23 -11.67
C ARG A 43 -4.91 4.67 -10.36
N TRP A 44 -5.01 5.47 -9.30
CA TRP A 44 -4.60 5.07 -7.95
C TRP A 44 -5.71 4.33 -7.19
N PRO A 45 -5.37 3.52 -6.17
CA PRO A 45 -6.34 2.84 -5.30
C PRO A 45 -7.40 3.73 -4.64
N TRP A 46 -7.10 5.03 -4.54
CA TRP A 46 -7.98 6.06 -3.98
C TRP A 46 -9.12 6.46 -4.91
N ALA A 47 -8.98 6.20 -6.21
CA ALA A 47 -9.98 6.56 -7.20
C ALA A 47 -11.06 5.48 -7.30
N ALA A 48 -12.34 5.88 -7.41
CA ALA A 48 -13.45 4.94 -7.58
C ALA A 48 -13.30 4.02 -8.81
N ALA A 49 -12.63 4.52 -9.86
CA ALA A 49 -12.37 3.78 -11.08
C ALA A 49 -11.11 2.88 -11.01
N PHE A 50 -10.46 2.77 -9.85
CA PHE A 50 -9.31 1.91 -9.67
C PHE A 50 -9.65 0.44 -9.97
N SER A 51 -8.65 -0.29 -10.48
CA SER A 51 -8.73 -1.63 -11.04
C SER A 51 -9.13 -1.62 -12.52
N ASP A 52 -8.26 -2.19 -13.35
CA ASP A 52 -8.47 -2.44 -14.78
C ASP A 52 -8.85 -3.91 -15.05
N GLY A 53 -9.31 -4.63 -14.01
CA GLY A 53 -9.62 -6.05 -14.07
C GLY A 53 -8.42 -6.97 -13.86
N ARG A 54 -7.19 -6.45 -13.71
CA ARG A 54 -5.98 -7.25 -13.43
C ARG A 54 -5.68 -7.46 -11.94
N GLY A 55 -6.50 -6.88 -11.07
CA GLY A 55 -6.38 -7.03 -9.63
C GLY A 55 -6.87 -5.79 -8.89
N ARG A 56 -7.29 -5.98 -7.65
CA ARG A 56 -7.43 -4.90 -6.66
C ARG A 56 -6.29 -5.04 -5.67
N GLN A 57 -5.81 -3.92 -5.18
CA GLN A 57 -4.81 -3.88 -4.15
C GLN A 57 -5.50 -3.43 -2.85
N PRO A 58 -5.59 -4.30 -1.83
CA PRO A 58 -5.94 -3.86 -0.49
C PRO A 58 -4.94 -2.80 -0.03
N VAL A 59 -5.41 -1.67 0.48
CA VAL A 59 -4.56 -0.68 1.12
C VAL A 59 -4.77 -0.81 2.63
N LEU A 60 -3.68 -1.06 3.35
CA LEU A 60 -3.70 -1.41 4.77
C LEU A 60 -3.42 -0.21 5.68
N GLY A 61 -3.55 1.00 5.13
CA GLY A 61 -3.30 2.24 5.83
C GLY A 61 -3.95 3.44 5.14
N VAL A 62 -3.77 4.60 5.74
CA VAL A 62 -4.35 5.86 5.24
C VAL A 62 -3.38 6.53 4.27
N ARG A 63 -3.91 7.06 3.17
CA ARG A 63 -3.11 7.89 2.25
C ARG A 63 -2.61 9.12 2.98
N ALA A 64 -1.29 9.35 2.97
CA ALA A 64 -0.74 10.59 3.44
C ALA A 64 -1.26 11.75 2.57
N GLN A 65 -1.84 12.77 3.20
CA GLN A 65 -2.06 14.05 2.52
C GLN A 65 -0.73 14.79 2.57
N ASN A 66 -0.22 15.22 1.42
CA ASN A 66 0.91 16.15 1.43
C ASN A 66 0.44 17.42 2.16
N ALA A 67 1.19 17.82 3.18
CA ALA A 67 1.03 19.12 3.83
C ALA A 67 1.51 20.25 2.91
#